data_AF-A0A925J0Q7-F1
#
_entry.id   AF-A0A925J0Q7-F1
#
_cell.length_a   1.000
_cell.length_b   1.000
_cell.length_c   1.000
_cell.angle_alpha   90.00
_cell.angle_beta   90.00
_cell.angle_gamma   90.00
#
_symmetry.space_group_name_H-M   'P 1'
#
loop_
_entity.id
_entity.type
_entity.pdbx_description
1 polymer ?
#
loop_
_entity_poly.entity_id
_entity_poly.type
_entity_poly.pdbx_seq_one_letter_code
_entity_poly.pdbx_strand_id
1 'polypeptide(L)'
;MSESKPSRNEDEYFVKQDAELIKEQRTRLDAERGRAERRSHYMKCPKCGADLVETEFHHMKIDKCPECHGLWLDKGELEMLEHVDQSAIRGFVRSMFGLKF
;
A
#
# COMPACT_ATOMS: atom_id res chain seq x y z
N MET A 1 60.53 11.01 -2.80
CA MET A 1 59.46 11.70 -2.06
C MET A 1 58.86 12.77 -2.96
N SER A 2 57.69 12.50 -3.53
CA SER A 2 56.88 13.51 -4.19
C SER A 2 55.44 13.01 -4.20
N GLU A 3 54.78 13.11 -3.06
CA GLU A 3 53.33 13.07 -2.99
C GLU A 3 52.83 14.39 -3.58
N SER A 4 52.60 14.37 -4.89
CA SER A 4 51.82 15.41 -5.56
C SER A 4 50.41 15.33 -4.99
N LYS A 5 50.15 16.11 -3.94
CA LYS A 5 48.80 16.33 -3.41
C LYS A 5 47.93 16.77 -4.57
N PRO A 6 46.87 16.02 -4.91
CA PRO A 6 45.99 16.44 -5.99
C PRO A 6 45.38 17.79 -5.66
N SER A 7 45.21 18.60 -6.70
CA SER A 7 44.73 19.97 -6.56
C SER A 7 43.38 19.98 -5.85
N ARG A 8 43.08 21.04 -5.09
CA ARG A 8 41.79 21.35 -4.44
C ARG A 8 40.52 20.99 -5.26
N ASN A 9 40.63 20.90 -6.59
CA ASN A 9 39.57 20.51 -7.50
C ASN A 9 39.23 19.01 -7.46
N GLU A 10 40.17 18.14 -7.13
CA GLU A 10 39.94 16.69 -7.02
C GLU A 10 39.18 16.36 -5.72
N ASP A 11 39.55 16.99 -4.60
CA ASP A 11 38.83 16.83 -3.33
C ASP A 11 37.37 17.31 -3.46
N GLU A 12 37.13 18.47 -4.09
CA GLU A 12 35.78 18.96 -4.37
C GLU A 12 35.01 18.06 -5.34
N TYR A 13 35.70 17.43 -6.30
CA TYR A 13 35.12 16.46 -7.23
C TYR A 13 34.68 15.18 -6.52
N PHE A 14 35.54 14.61 -5.66
CA PHE A 14 35.22 13.41 -4.89
C PHE A 14 34.07 13.66 -3.91
N VAL A 15 34.04 14.80 -3.22
CA VAL A 15 32.92 15.15 -2.32
C VAL A 15 31.59 15.24 -3.08
N LYS A 16 31.60 15.82 -4.28
CA LYS A 16 30.40 15.91 -5.12
C LYS A 16 29.93 14.53 -5.57
N GLN A 17 30.85 13.69 -6.05
CA GLN A 17 30.53 12.33 -6.46
C GLN A 17 30.02 11.48 -5.29
N ASP A 18 30.67 11.54 -4.13
CA ASP A 18 30.23 10.81 -2.95
C ASP A 18 28.84 11.27 -2.50
N ALA A 19 28.58 12.59 -2.49
CA ALA A 19 27.27 13.13 -2.16
C ALA A 19 26.18 12.66 -3.14
N GLU A 20 26.50 12.59 -4.44
CA GLU A 20 25.59 12.08 -5.47
C GLU A 20 25.32 10.58 -5.29
N LEU A 21 26.35 9.76 -5.11
CA LEU A 21 26.23 8.33 -4.84
C LEU A 21 25.43 8.05 -3.56
N ILE A 22 25.68 8.79 -2.48
CA ILE A 22 24.93 8.67 -1.23
C ILE A 22 23.45 9.03 -1.47
N LYS A 23 23.18 10.08 -2.23
CA LYS A 23 21.82 10.50 -2.57
C LYS A 23 21.09 9.41 -3.35
N GLU A 24 21.73 8.83 -4.37
CA GLU A 24 21.18 7.74 -5.16
C GLU A 24 20.93 6.47 -4.34
N GLN A 25 21.87 6.12 -3.46
CA GLN A 25 21.69 4.97 -2.58
C GLN A 25 20.51 5.18 -1.61
N ARG A 26 20.36 6.38 -1.05
CA ARG A 26 19.22 6.72 -0.17
C ARG A 26 17.90 6.62 -0.92
N THR A 27 17.77 7.23 -2.09
CA THR A 27 16.52 7.19 -2.87
C THR A 27 16.15 5.75 -3.24
N ARG A 28 17.14 4.91 -3.58
CA ARG A 28 16.92 3.48 -3.84
C ARG A 28 16.41 2.75 -2.60
N LEU A 29 17.08 2.90 -1.46
CA LEU A 29 16.72 2.23 -0.20
C LEU A 29 15.33 2.68 0.29
N ASP A 30 15.00 3.97 0.15
CA ASP A 30 13.68 4.50 0.52
C ASP A 30 12.57 3.91 -0.37
N ALA A 31 12.83 3.79 -1.68
CA ALA A 31 11.90 3.15 -2.61
C ALA A 31 11.72 1.66 -2.29
N GLU A 32 12.79 0.95 -1.93
CA GLU A 32 12.72 -0.46 -1.49
C GLU A 32 11.90 -0.61 -0.21
N ARG A 33 12.13 0.24 0.78
CA ARG A 33 11.36 0.27 2.03
C ARG A 33 9.88 0.52 1.77
N GLY A 34 9.54 1.53 0.98
CA GLY A 34 8.14 1.83 0.65
C GLY A 34 7.44 0.70 -0.12
N ARG A 35 8.15 -0.05 -0.96
CA ARG A 35 7.61 -1.26 -1.60
C ARG A 35 7.39 -2.39 -0.58
N ALA A 36 8.32 -2.60 0.33
CA ALA A 36 8.21 -3.64 1.35
C ALA A 36 7.05 -3.37 2.32
N GLU A 37 6.86 -2.12 2.75
CA GLU A 37 5.77 -1.69 3.61
C GLU A 37 4.40 -1.88 2.95
N ARG A 38 4.23 -1.45 1.69
CA ARG A 38 2.98 -1.72 0.95
C ARG A 38 2.67 -3.21 0.87
N ARG A 39 3.68 -4.05 0.67
CA ARG A 39 3.52 -5.50 0.61
C ARG A 39 3.14 -6.10 1.96
N SER A 40 3.69 -5.61 3.09
CA SER A 40 3.33 -6.12 4.42
C SER A 40 1.90 -5.79 4.84
N HIS A 41 1.31 -4.73 4.27
CA HIS A 41 -0.08 -4.34 4.53
C HIS A 41 -1.08 -4.85 3.48
N TYR A 42 -0.62 -5.45 2.39
CA TYR A 42 -1.51 -6.00 1.35
C TYR A 42 -2.38 -7.14 1.91
N MET A 43 -3.68 -7.11 1.60
CA MET A 43 -4.68 -8.08 2.10
C MET A 43 -4.74 -8.20 3.63
N LYS A 44 -4.34 -7.14 4.36
CA LYS A 44 -4.46 -7.08 5.82
C LYS A 44 -5.54 -6.10 6.22
N CYS A 45 -6.39 -6.51 7.17
CA CYS A 45 -7.40 -5.65 7.74
C CYS A 45 -6.73 -4.51 8.52
N PRO A 46 -6.94 -3.24 8.15
CA PRO A 46 -6.31 -2.11 8.84
C PRO A 46 -6.90 -1.86 10.25
N LYS A 47 -8.03 -2.49 10.59
CA LYS A 47 -8.64 -2.40 11.94
C LYS A 47 -8.01 -3.37 12.94
N CYS A 48 -7.66 -4.59 12.52
CA CYS A 48 -7.23 -5.64 13.44
C CYS A 48 -5.98 -6.44 13.00
N GLY A 49 -5.46 -6.20 11.79
CA GLY A 49 -4.28 -6.86 11.26
C GLY A 49 -4.48 -8.28 10.70
N ALA A 50 -5.69 -8.84 10.81
CA ALA A 50 -6.01 -10.17 10.26
C ALA A 50 -6.02 -10.18 8.72
N ASP A 51 -5.84 -11.35 8.13
CA ASP A 51 -5.96 -11.53 6.67
C ASP A 51 -7.40 -11.27 6.20
N LEU A 52 -7.51 -10.54 5.09
CA LEU A 52 -8.77 -10.33 4.38
C LEU A 52 -9.07 -11.52 3.47
N VAL A 53 -10.35 -11.79 3.28
CA VAL A 53 -10.87 -12.85 2.41
C VAL A 53 -11.72 -12.21 1.31
N GLU A 54 -11.29 -12.37 0.06
CA GLU A 54 -12.05 -11.91 -1.11
C GLU A 54 -13.34 -12.73 -1.25
N THR A 55 -14.47 -12.05 -1.42
CA THR A 55 -15.79 -12.64 -1.65
C THR A 55 -16.46 -11.95 -2.83
N GLU A 56 -17.05 -12.71 -3.74
CA GLU A 56 -17.81 -12.14 -4.86
C GLU A 56 -19.27 -11.90 -4.46
N PHE A 57 -19.78 -10.71 -4.78
CA PHE A 57 -21.17 -10.32 -4.56
C PHE A 57 -21.69 -9.46 -5.72
N HIS A 58 -22.73 -9.93 -6.42
CA HIS A 58 -23.33 -9.22 -7.56
C HIS A 58 -22.26 -8.73 -8.58
N HIS A 59 -21.30 -9.60 -8.91
CA HIS A 59 -20.17 -9.30 -9.81
C HIS A 59 -19.16 -8.27 -9.29
N MET A 60 -19.24 -7.88 -8.03
CA MET A 60 -18.22 -7.09 -7.33
C MET A 60 -17.38 -8.02 -6.45
N LYS A 61 -16.07 -7.83 -6.43
CA LYS A 61 -15.20 -8.45 -5.43
C LYS A 61 -15.24 -7.56 -4.18
N ILE A 62 -15.25 -8.17 -3.01
CA ILE A 62 -15.29 -7.45 -1.73
C ILE A 62 -14.40 -8.21 -0.76
N ASP A 63 -13.54 -7.48 -0.06
CA ASP A 63 -12.65 -8.05 0.93
C ASP A 63 -13.27 -8.01 2.32
N LYS A 64 -13.47 -9.18 2.92
CA LYS A 64 -14.04 -9.32 4.26
C LYS A 64 -12.98 -9.72 5.28
N CYS A 65 -12.96 -9.05 6.42
CA CYS A 65 -12.22 -9.52 7.58
C CYS A 65 -13.06 -10.52 8.40
N PRO A 66 -12.59 -11.77 8.61
CA PRO A 66 -13.32 -12.75 9.41
C PRO A 66 -13.32 -12.45 10.92
N GLU A 67 -12.32 -11.72 11.41
CA GLU A 67 -12.15 -11.44 12.84
C GLU A 67 -13.03 -10.27 13.32
N CYS A 68 -12.93 -9.13 12.62
CA CYS A 68 -13.64 -7.92 13.03
C CYS A 68 -14.90 -7.63 12.20
N HIS A 69 -15.22 -8.51 11.25
CA HIS A 69 -16.37 -8.39 10.32
C HIS A 69 -16.37 -7.11 9.46
N GLY A 70 -15.22 -6.45 9.29
CA GLY A 70 -15.09 -5.28 8.43
C GLY A 70 -15.13 -5.66 6.94
N LEU A 71 -15.72 -4.79 6.13
CA LEU A 71 -15.72 -4.90 4.66
C LEU A 71 -14.83 -3.81 4.07
N TRP A 72 -14.03 -4.19 3.09
CA TRP A 72 -13.08 -3.34 2.38
C TRP A 72 -13.36 -3.43 0.89
N LEU A 73 -13.41 -2.28 0.24
CA LEU A 73 -13.73 -2.11 -1.17
C LEU A 73 -12.56 -1.42 -1.84
N ASP A 74 -12.18 -1.91 -3.01
CA ASP A 74 -11.13 -1.29 -3.81
C ASP A 74 -11.66 -0.08 -4.58
N LYS A 75 -10.72 0.75 -5.05
CA LYS A 75 -11.04 1.91 -5.86
C LYS A 75 -11.67 1.46 -7.19
N GLY A 76 -12.90 1.90 -7.46
CA GLY A 76 -13.70 1.52 -8.62
C GLY A 76 -14.83 0.54 -8.29
N GLU A 77 -14.72 -0.24 -7.20
CA GLU A 77 -15.83 -1.08 -6.73
C GLU A 77 -16.92 -0.24 -6.07
N LEU A 78 -16.53 0.84 -5.41
CA LEU A 78 -17.46 1.82 -4.85
C LEU A 78 -18.32 2.51 -5.93
N GLU A 79 -17.75 2.73 -7.12
CA GLU A 79 -18.47 3.32 -8.26
C GLU A 79 -19.50 2.32 -8.82
N MET A 80 -19.21 1.02 -8.76
CA MET A 80 -20.19 -0.01 -9.11
C MET A 80 -21.37 -0.05 -8.12
N LEU A 81 -21.13 0.24 -6.83
CA LEU A 81 -22.20 0.34 -5.83
C LEU A 81 -23.18 1.49 -6.10
N GLU A 82 -22.75 2.58 -6.75
CA GLU A 82 -23.67 3.70 -7.08
C GLU A 82 -24.77 3.31 -8.06
N HIS A 83 -24.52 2.28 -8.88
CA HIS A 83 -25.47 1.78 -9.87
C HIS A 83 -26.30 0.57 -9.38
N VAL A 84 -26.02 0.06 -8.19
CA VAL A 84 -26.75 -1.05 -7.58
C VAL A 84 -27.93 -0.51 -6.78
N ASP A 85 -29.10 -1.13 -6.93
CA ASP A 85 -30.30 -0.76 -6.20
C ASP A 85 -30.06 -0.77 -4.67
N GLN A 86 -30.44 0.30 -3.98
CA GLN A 86 -30.25 0.43 -2.53
C GLN A 86 -30.85 -0.73 -1.73
N SER A 87 -31.93 -1.35 -2.22
CA SER A 87 -32.53 -2.52 -1.56
C SER A 87 -31.64 -3.76 -1.67
N ALA A 88 -30.92 -3.93 -2.77
CA ALA A 88 -29.95 -5.00 -2.96
C ALA A 88 -28.72 -4.80 -2.06
N ILE A 89 -28.20 -3.57 -1.97
CA ILE A 89 -27.09 -3.22 -1.05
C ILE A 89 -27.52 -3.40 0.41
N ARG A 90 -28.74 -3.00 0.78
CA ARG A 90 -29.23 -3.16 2.15
C ARG A 90 -29.46 -4.63 2.49
N GLY A 91 -29.95 -5.43 1.54
CA GLY A 91 -30.07 -6.89 1.67
C GLY A 91 -28.72 -7.58 1.82
N PHE A 92 -27.69 -7.10 1.11
CA PHE A 92 -26.31 -7.57 1.22
C PHE A 92 -25.74 -7.34 2.62
N VAL A 93 -25.76 -6.08 3.08
CA VAL A 93 -25.29 -5.72 4.43
C VAL A 93 -26.08 -6.52 5.47
N ARG A 94 -27.38 -6.73 5.28
CA ARG A 94 -28.19 -7.58 6.16
C ARG A 94 -27.70 -9.04 6.20
N SER A 95 -27.47 -9.65 5.03
CA SER A 95 -27.01 -11.04 4.89
C SER A 95 -25.61 -11.23 5.47
N MET A 96 -24.70 -10.30 5.20
CA MET A 96 -23.30 -10.34 5.65
C MET A 96 -23.13 -10.11 7.16
N PHE A 97 -23.90 -9.19 7.74
CA PHE A 97 -23.81 -8.81 9.15
C PHE A 97 -24.85 -9.52 10.04
N GLY A 98 -25.73 -10.35 9.47
CA GLY A 98 -26.75 -11.09 10.23
C GLY A 98 -27.76 -10.21 10.99
N LEU A 99 -27.88 -8.94 10.61
CA LEU A 99 -28.70 -7.95 11.30
C LEU A 99 -30.19 -8.28 11.09
N LYS A 100 -30.86 -8.79 12.12
CA LYS A 100 -32.33 -8.80 12.19
C LYS A 100 -32.80 -7.47 12.79
N PHE A 101 -33.49 -6.65 12.01
CA PHE A 101 -34.35 -5.57 12.52
C PHE A 101 -35.78 -5.89 12.13
#